data_AF-A0A7G1I8W7-F1
#
_entry.id   AF-A0A7G1I8W7-F1
#
_cell.length_a   1.000
_cell.length_b   1.000
_cell.length_c   1.000
_cell.angle_alpha   90.00
_cell.angle_beta   90.00
_cell.angle_gamma   90.00
#
_symmetry.space_group_name_H-M   'P 1'
#
loop_
_entity.id
_entity.type
_entity.pdbx_description
1 polymer ?
#
loop_
_entity_poly.entity_id
_entity_poly.type
_entity_poly.pdbx_seq_one_letter_code
_entity_poly.pdbx_strand_id
1 'polypeptide(L)'
;MVILASRVCEVTHHNYSACAGRFARLFVGLSQGWSAGADCEPTAEDIATHWPEVSATEPFTAPGSIFEEVFSVCARLGVTT
;
A
#
# COMPACT_ATOMS: atom_id res chain seq x y z
N MET A 1 -29.80 -6.68 3.09
CA MET A 1 -28.37 -6.56 2.73
C MET A 1 -28.12 -7.16 1.35
N VAL A 2 -28.24 -6.36 0.30
CA VAL A 2 -27.76 -6.73 -1.05
C VAL A 2 -27.24 -5.47 -1.75
N ILE A 3 -26.52 -4.57 -1.06
CA ILE A 3 -25.93 -3.41 -1.76
C ILE A 3 -24.81 -3.90 -2.69
N LEU A 4 -23.86 -4.67 -2.16
CA LEU A 4 -22.71 -5.19 -2.94
C LEU A 4 -23.10 -6.10 -4.12
N ALA A 5 -24.32 -6.63 -4.15
CA ALA A 5 -24.85 -7.44 -5.25
C ALA A 5 -26.02 -6.76 -5.99
N SER A 6 -26.28 -5.47 -5.71
CA SER A 6 -27.27 -4.67 -6.43
C SER A 6 -26.64 -3.98 -7.62
N ARG A 7 -27.45 -3.73 -8.65
CA ARG A 7 -27.07 -2.95 -9.85
C ARG A 7 -26.68 -1.51 -9.54
N VAL A 8 -27.07 -0.98 -8.38
CA VAL A 8 -26.73 0.39 -7.97
C VAL A 8 -25.35 0.49 -7.31
N CYS A 9 -24.67 -0.63 -7.05
CA CYS A 9 -23.34 -0.61 -6.44
C CYS A 9 -22.27 -0.56 -7.53
N GLU A 10 -21.60 0.59 -7.61
CA GLU A 10 -20.51 0.84 -8.57
C GLU A 10 -19.13 0.43 -8.02
N VAL A 11 -19.08 0.01 -6.75
CA VAL A 11 -17.84 -0.31 -6.06
C VAL A 11 -17.32 -1.67 -6.49
N THR A 12 -16.06 -1.74 -6.91
CA THR A 12 -15.38 -2.98 -7.31
C THR A 12 -14.05 -3.15 -6.56
N HIS A 13 -13.52 -4.37 -6.46
CA HIS A 13 -12.19 -4.64 -5.87
C HIS A 13 -12.01 -4.20 -4.42
N HIS A 14 -13.12 -4.18 -3.67
CA HIS A 14 -13.16 -3.77 -2.28
C HIS A 14 -13.48 -4.93 -1.36
N ASN A 15 -12.78 -5.00 -0.23
CA ASN A 15 -13.05 -5.96 0.83
C ASN A 15 -13.81 -5.26 1.95
N TYR A 16 -14.82 -5.92 2.52
CA TYR A 16 -15.64 -5.35 3.60
C TYR A 16 -15.78 -6.35 4.74
N SER A 17 -15.72 -5.84 5.97
CA SER A 17 -16.09 -6.56 7.18
C SER A 17 -17.49 -6.11 7.62
N ALA A 18 -18.36 -7.08 7.91
CA ALA A 18 -19.70 -6.86 8.43
C ALA A 18 -19.91 -7.78 9.64
N CYS A 19 -19.89 -7.20 10.84
CA CYS A 19 -20.01 -7.97 12.09
C CYS A 19 -20.73 -7.14 13.16
N ALA A 20 -21.71 -7.74 13.85
CA ALA A 20 -22.45 -7.12 14.96
C ALA A 20 -23.00 -5.70 14.68
N GLY A 21 -23.46 -5.45 13.45
CA GLY A 21 -23.97 -4.14 13.03
C GLY A 21 -22.90 -3.11 12.63
N ARG A 22 -21.61 -3.45 12.71
CA ARG A 22 -20.51 -2.64 12.18
C ARG A 22 -20.21 -3.06 10.74
N PHE A 23 -20.09 -2.07 9.86
CA PHE A 23 -19.69 -2.25 8.46
C PHE A 23 -18.45 -1.39 8.20
N ALA A 24 -17.38 -1.99 7.71
CA ALA A 24 -16.12 -1.30 7.45
C ALA A 24 -15.43 -1.82 6.20
N ARG A 25 -14.75 -0.91 5.48
CA ARG A 25 -13.87 -1.26 4.35
C ARG A 25 -12.54 -1.78 4.91
N LEU A 26 -12.15 -2.96 4.47
CA LEU A 26 -10.79 -3.47 4.58
C LEU A 26 -10.03 -3.02 3.33
N PHE A 27 -8.77 -2.59 3.51
CA PHE A 27 -7.93 -2.15 2.42
C PHE A 27 -6.48 -2.51 2.70
N VAL A 28 -5.67 -2.51 1.64
CA VAL A 28 -4.22 -2.68 1.72
C VAL A 28 -3.60 -1.29 1.68
N GLY A 29 -2.79 -0.97 2.69
CA GLY A 29 -1.95 0.22 2.72
C GLY A 29 -0.51 -0.15 2.38
N LEU A 30 0.17 0.71 1.63
CA LEU A 30 1.60 0.65 1.38
C LEU A 30 2.27 1.75 2.20
N SER A 31 3.13 1.38 3.15
CA SER A 31 3.89 2.35 3.94
C SER A 31 5.01 2.98 3.10
N GLN A 32 5.59 4.08 3.59
CA GLN A 32 6.74 4.71 2.90
C GLN A 32 7.95 3.78 2.83
N GLY A 33 8.14 2.95 3.86
CA GLY A 33 9.25 2.01 3.97
C GLY A 33 10.60 2.70 3.95
N TRP A 34 11.62 1.92 3.58
CA TRP A 34 13.00 2.37 3.43
C TRP A 34 13.54 1.98 2.06
N SER A 35 14.48 2.75 1.53
CA SER A 35 15.18 2.47 0.29
C SER A 35 16.65 2.86 0.40
N ALA A 36 17.55 1.96 -0.02
CA ALA A 36 19.00 2.19 0.03
C ALA A 36 19.51 3.23 -0.99
N GLY A 37 18.68 3.64 -1.96
CA GLY A 37 19.06 4.51 -3.07
C GLY A 37 19.53 3.72 -4.30
N ALA A 38 19.73 4.42 -5.43
CA ALA A 38 19.98 3.80 -6.73
C ALA A 38 21.36 3.11 -6.86
N ASP A 39 22.36 3.58 -6.11
CA ASP A 39 23.75 3.12 -6.22
C ASP A 39 24.17 2.18 -5.08
N CYS A 40 23.21 1.70 -4.28
CA CYS A 40 23.47 0.87 -3.10
C CYS A 40 22.77 -0.48 -3.22
N GLU A 41 23.51 -1.55 -3.00
CA GLU A 41 22.97 -2.90 -2.83
C GLU A 41 22.78 -3.16 -1.33
N PRO A 42 21.54 -3.17 -0.81
CA PRO A 42 21.30 -3.33 0.63
C PRO A 42 21.65 -4.74 1.10
N THR A 43 22.28 -4.85 2.26
CA THR A 43 22.49 -6.11 2.96
C THR A 43 21.29 -6.48 3.84
N ALA A 44 21.25 -7.73 4.33
CA ALA A 44 20.23 -8.15 5.28
C ALA A 44 20.34 -7.38 6.61
N GLU A 45 21.57 -7.04 7.01
CA GLU A 45 21.88 -6.23 8.19
C GLU A 45 21.37 -4.79 8.03
N ASP A 46 21.45 -4.21 6.82
CA ASP A 46 20.88 -2.89 6.54
C ASP A 46 19.36 -2.90 6.68
N ILE A 47 18.69 -3.93 6.14
CA ILE A 47 17.24 -4.11 6.27
C ILE A 47 16.84 -4.28 7.73
N ALA A 48 17.58 -5.11 8.49
CA ALA A 48 17.33 -5.32 9.91
C ALA A 48 17.48 -4.02 10.71
N THR A 49 18.46 -3.19 10.37
CA THR A 49 18.68 -1.87 10.99
C THR A 49 17.50 -0.92 10.73
N HIS A 50 16.96 -0.93 9.50
CA HIS A 50 15.83 -0.08 9.11
C HIS A 50 14.46 -0.78 9.27
N TRP A 51 14.42 -1.92 9.97
CA TRP A 51 13.20 -2.70 10.16
C TRP A 51 12.02 -1.89 10.73
N PRO A 52 12.22 -0.94 11.67
CA PRO A 52 11.14 -0.08 12.13
C PRO A 52 10.48 0.75 11.02
N GLU A 53 11.24 1.22 10.04
CA GLU A 53 10.71 1.98 8.89
C GLU A 53 9.99 1.06 7.90
N VAL A 54 10.57 -0.11 7.62
CA VAL A 54 9.99 -1.13 6.72
C VAL A 54 8.67 -1.68 7.28
N SER A 55 8.59 -1.88 8.59
CA SER A 55 7.41 -2.44 9.28
C SER A 55 6.41 -1.39 9.78
N ALA A 56 6.70 -0.09 9.58
CA ALA A 56 5.81 0.98 9.99
C ALA A 56 4.46 0.85 9.28
N THR A 57 3.37 1.01 10.03
CA THR A 57 2.01 1.04 9.46
C THR A 57 1.58 2.43 9.06
N GLU A 58 2.34 3.48 9.42
CA GLU A 58 2.06 4.88 9.11
C GLU A 58 3.36 5.67 8.86
N PRO A 59 3.36 6.70 7.98
CA PRO A 59 2.28 7.02 7.05
C PRO A 59 2.19 6.01 5.89
N PHE A 60 0.98 5.81 5.36
CA PHE A 60 0.71 4.89 4.25
C PHE A 60 -0.12 5.55 3.14
N THR A 61 -0.03 5.00 1.93
CA THR A 61 -0.98 5.26 0.83
C THR A 61 -1.83 4.00 0.61
N ALA A 62 -3.03 4.15 0.07
CA ALA A 62 -3.86 3.01 -0.34
C ALA A 62 -3.87 2.97 -1.88
N PRO A 63 -2.90 2.29 -2.52
CA PRO A 63 -2.70 2.40 -3.95
C PRO A 63 -3.89 1.82 -4.73
N GLY A 64 -4.33 2.55 -5.76
CA GLY A 64 -5.38 2.08 -6.68
C GLY A 64 -4.86 1.12 -7.74
N SER A 65 -3.54 1.12 -7.99
CA SER A 65 -2.88 0.30 -9.00
C SER A 65 -1.39 0.18 -8.73
N ILE A 66 -0.75 -0.87 -9.26
CA ILE A 66 0.70 -1.06 -9.23
C ILE A 66 1.48 0.09 -9.87
N PHE A 67 0.87 0.82 -10.83
CA PHE A 67 1.51 1.98 -11.45
C PHE A 67 1.84 3.07 -10.44
N GLU A 68 0.98 3.28 -9.43
CA GLU A 68 1.23 4.29 -8.39
C GLU A 68 2.47 3.94 -7.55
N GLU A 69 2.67 2.66 -7.25
CA GLU A 69 3.87 2.18 -6.56
C GLU A 69 5.11 2.31 -7.45
N VAL A 70 5.04 1.84 -8.70
CA VAL A 70 6.16 1.91 -9.65
C VAL A 70 6.59 3.36 -9.87
N PHE A 71 5.66 4.29 -10.10
CA PHE A 71 5.99 5.71 -10.25
C PHE A 71 6.58 6.31 -8.97
N SER A 72 6.08 5.93 -7.80
CA SER A 72 6.67 6.32 -6.51
C SER A 72 8.12 5.85 -6.36
N VAL A 73 8.43 4.63 -6.80
CA VAL A 73 9.80 4.10 -6.79
C VAL A 73 10.67 4.82 -7.83
N CYS A 74 10.18 4.99 -9.06
CA CYS A 74 10.91 5.72 -10.10
C CYS A 74 11.25 7.15 -9.69
N ALA A 75 10.30 7.87 -9.08
CA ALA A 75 10.53 9.21 -8.54
C ALA A 75 11.63 9.23 -7.47
N ARG A 76 11.64 8.25 -6.55
CA ARG A 76 12.69 8.09 -5.54
C ARG A 76 14.07 7.80 -6.14
N LEU A 77 14.10 7.05 -7.24
CA LEU A 77 15.33 6.72 -7.97
C LEU A 77 15.76 7.82 -8.96
N GLY A 78 15.01 8.92 -9.08
CA GLY A 78 15.29 9.99 -10.04
C GLY A 78 15.07 9.59 -11.51
N VAL A 79 14.36 8.49 -11.77
CA VAL A 79 14.03 8.02 -13.12
C VAL A 79 12.81 8.80 -13.61
N THR A 80 13.00 9.63 -14.64
CA THR A 80 11.89 10.37 -15.29
C THR A 80 11.29 9.48 -16.38
N THR A 81 10.02 9.09 -16.21
CA THR A 81 9.19 8.46 -17.27
C THR A 81 8.45 9.50 -18.07
#